data_AF-A0A845E1X2-F1
#
_entry.id   AF-A0A845E1X2-F1
#
_cell.length_a   1.000
_cell.length_b   1.000
_cell.length_c   1.000
_cell.angle_alpha   90.00
_cell.angle_beta   90.00
_cell.angle_gamma   90.00
#
_symmetry.space_group_name_H-M   'P 1'
#
loop_
_entity.id
_entity.type
_entity.pdbx_description
1 polymer ?
#
loop_
_entity_poly.entity_id
_entity_poly.type
_entity_poly.pdbx_seq_one_letter_code
_entity_poly.pdbx_strand_id
1 'polypeptide(L)'
;MKHEFKRYFWKRFWLIFVPLYLMAIGNESYIVSNSFSQLEDYGSFLYFLVFYFIGYGAITAGILHLLWRGGRRIGALNREEKIRE
;
A
#
# COMPACT_ATOMS: atom_id res chain seq x y z
N MET A 1 3.61 15.21 -15.72
CA MET A 1 4.22 14.72 -14.46
C MET A 1 3.24 14.46 -13.30
N LYS A 2 2.59 15.45 -12.66
CA LYS A 2 1.70 15.19 -11.50
C LYS A 2 0.49 14.30 -11.84
N HIS A 3 -0.16 14.54 -12.98
CA HIS A 3 -1.30 13.73 -13.44
C HIS A 3 -0.91 12.29 -13.79
N GLU A 4 0.28 12.08 -14.38
CA GLU A 4 0.78 10.75 -14.72
C GLU A 4 1.14 9.94 -13.47
N PHE A 5 1.79 10.58 -12.49
CA PHE A 5 2.04 9.96 -11.20
C PHE A 5 0.72 9.59 -10.51
N LYS A 6 -0.26 10.50 -10.45
CA LYS A 6 -1.56 10.24 -9.83
C LYS A 6 -2.25 9.02 -10.48
N ARG A 7 -2.24 8.94 -11.82
CA ARG A 7 -2.81 7.80 -12.55
C ARG A 7 -2.03 6.50 -12.31
N TYR A 8 -0.69 6.56 -12.31
CA TYR A 8 0.18 5.42 -11.99
C TYR A 8 -0.07 4.89 -10.58
N PHE A 9 -0.14 5.81 -9.62
CA PHE A 9 -0.30 5.55 -8.19
C PHE A 9 -1.65 4.89 -7.93
N TRP A 10 -2.77 5.54 -8.27
CA TRP A 10 -4.10 5.00 -7.97
C TRP A 10 -4.42 3.69 -8.68
N LYS A 11 -3.86 3.45 -9.88
CA LYS A 11 -4.02 2.17 -10.59
C LYS A 11 -3.34 1.00 -9.88
N ARG A 12 -2.21 1.25 -9.19
CA ARG A 12 -1.41 0.18 -8.55
C ARG A 12 -1.60 0.11 -7.05
N PHE A 13 -1.96 1.22 -6.41
CA PHE A 13 -2.16 1.33 -4.97
C PHE A 13 -3.17 0.29 -4.51
N TRP A 14 -4.40 0.32 -5.03
CA TRP A 14 -5.43 -0.63 -4.62
C TRP A 14 -5.10 -2.09 -4.95
N LEU A 15 -4.43 -2.33 -6.08
CA LEU A 15 -4.03 -3.67 -6.49
C LEU A 15 -3.06 -4.32 -5.49
N ILE A 16 -2.16 -3.53 -4.90
CA ILE A 16 -1.15 -4.01 -3.96
C ILE A 16 -1.66 -3.92 -2.51
N PHE A 17 -2.31 -2.81 -2.18
CA PHE A 17 -2.80 -2.52 -0.84
C PHE A 17 -3.88 -3.51 -0.41
N VAL A 18 -4.89 -3.79 -1.24
CA VAL A 18 -6.04 -4.63 -0.84
C VAL A 18 -5.60 -6.05 -0.45
N PRO A 19 -4.83 -6.79 -1.26
CA PRO A 19 -4.39 -8.14 -0.88
C PRO A 19 -3.50 -8.15 0.37
N LEU A 20 -2.56 -7.20 0.47
CA LEU A 20 -1.67 -7.09 1.64
C LEU A 20 -2.46 -6.77 2.91
N TYR A 21 -3.40 -5.84 2.82
CA TYR A 21 -4.24 -5.43 3.93
C TYR A 21 -5.14 -6.58 4.40
N LEU A 22 -5.79 -7.29 3.47
CA LEU A 22 -6.61 -8.46 3.79
C LEU A 22 -5.79 -9.59 4.43
N MET A 23 -4.56 -9.82 3.94
CA MET A 23 -3.65 -10.80 4.54
C MET A 23 -3.20 -10.38 5.95
N ALA A 24 -2.97 -9.09 6.18
CA ALA A 24 -2.57 -8.57 7.49
C ALA A 24 -3.70 -8.72 8.51
N ILE A 25 -4.91 -8.25 8.20
CA ILE A 25 -6.05 -8.35 9.12
C ILE A 25 -6.53 -9.79 9.30
N GLY A 26 -6.39 -10.64 8.28
CA GLY A 26 -6.79 -12.04 8.33
C GLY A 26 -5.86 -12.93 9.17
N ASN A 27 -4.68 -12.44 9.55
CA ASN A 27 -3.77 -13.11 10.48
C ASN A 27 -3.73 -12.45 11.87
N GLU A 28 -4.40 -11.32 12.06
CA GLU A 28 -4.41 -10.62 13.34
C GLU A 28 -5.33 -11.34 14.32
N SER A 29 -4.76 -11.86 15.41
CA SER A 29 -5.50 -12.63 16.40
C SER A 29 -6.56 -11.76 17.08
N TYR A 30 -6.29 -10.48 17.33
CA TYR A 30 -7.27 -9.55 17.89
C TYR A 30 -8.48 -9.28 16.97
N ILE A 31 -8.38 -9.63 15.68
CA ILE A 31 -9.46 -9.54 14.69
C ILE A 31 -10.15 -10.91 14.52
N VAL A 32 -9.38 -12.00 14.45
CA VAL A 32 -9.88 -13.34 14.10
C VAL A 32 -10.42 -14.11 15.30
N SER A 33 -9.79 -14.01 16.47
CA SER A 33 -10.18 -14.76 17.68
C SER A 33 -11.04 -13.93 18.64
N ASN A 34 -11.52 -12.76 18.21
CA ASN A 34 -12.27 -11.88 19.07
C ASN A 34 -13.72 -12.38 19.24
N SER A 35 -14.18 -12.51 20.49
CA SER A 35 -15.50 -13.04 20.82
C SER A 35 -16.65 -12.05 20.56
N PHE A 36 -16.33 -10.77 20.33
CA PHE A 36 -17.32 -9.68 20.13
C PHE A 36 -18.41 -9.67 21.22
N SER A 37 -18.04 -9.96 22.47
CA SER A 37 -18.99 -10.13 23.57
C SER A 37 -19.23 -8.85 24.35
N GLN A 38 -18.27 -7.92 24.32
CA GLN A 38 -18.32 -6.65 25.01
C GLN A 38 -18.14 -5.46 24.06
N LEU A 39 -18.60 -4.27 24.46
CA LEU A 39 -18.44 -3.05 23.66
C LEU A 39 -16.95 -2.72 23.41
N GLU A 40 -16.09 -3.05 24.39
CA GLU A 40 -14.64 -2.89 24.32
C GLU A 40 -14.00 -3.75 23.21
N ASP A 41 -14.57 -4.93 22.94
CA ASP A 41 -14.13 -5.84 21.88
C ASP A 41 -14.31 -5.21 20.49
N TYR A 42 -15.46 -4.55 20.28
CA TYR A 42 -15.73 -3.81 19.03
C TYR A 42 -14.80 -2.61 18.86
N GLY A 43 -14.51 -1.90 19.96
CA GLY A 43 -13.56 -0.79 19.96
C GLY A 43 -12.15 -1.25 19.57
N SER A 44 -11.69 -2.35 20.16
CA SER A 44 -10.41 -2.97 19.85
C SER A 44 -10.33 -3.44 18.40
N PHE A 45 -11.37 -4.14 17.91
CA PHE A 45 -11.47 -4.56 16.52
C PHE A 45 -11.36 -3.38 15.55
N LEU A 46 -12.15 -2.32 15.78
CA LEU A 46 -12.14 -1.14 14.91
C LEU A 46 -10.79 -0.42 14.95
N TYR A 47 -10.17 -0.33 16.13
CA TYR A 47 -8.85 0.25 16.31
C TYR A 47 -7.81 -0.48 15.45
N PHE A 48 -7.72 -1.81 15.55
CA PHE A 48 -6.78 -2.59 14.75
C PHE A 48 -7.07 -2.46 13.26
N LEU A 49 -8.33 -2.54 12.85
CA LEU A 49 -8.72 -2.41 11.44
C LEU A 49 -8.23 -1.06 10.86
N VAL A 50 -8.45 0.04 11.56
CA VAL A 50 -7.99 1.38 11.13
C VAL A 50 -6.46 1.50 11.20
N PHE A 51 -5.84 0.99 12.26
CA PHE A 51 -4.40 1.04 12.45
C PHE A 51 -3.65 0.33 11.32
N TYR A 52 -4.08 -0.90 11.00
CA TYR A 52 -3.55 -1.67 9.88
C TYR A 52 -3.80 -0.97 8.54
N PHE A 53 -4.97 -0.35 8.36
CA PHE A 53 -5.29 0.37 7.13
C PHE A 53 -4.31 1.53 6.88
N ILE A 54 -4.06 2.34 7.92
CA ILE A 54 -3.13 3.47 7.86
C ILE A 54 -1.69 2.98 7.65
N GLY A 55 -1.24 2.00 8.45
CA GLY A 55 0.12 1.48 8.39
C GLY A 55 0.47 0.88 7.02
N TYR A 56 -0.34 -0.07 6.55
CA TYR A 56 -0.12 -0.70 5.25
C TYR A 56 -0.38 0.27 4.08
N GLY A 57 -1.27 1.25 4.27
CA GLY A 57 -1.49 2.32 3.30
C GLY A 57 -0.24 3.18 3.12
N ALA A 58 0.38 3.60 4.22
CA ALA A 58 1.61 4.38 4.21
C ALA A 58 2.78 3.60 3.59
N ILE A 59 2.96 2.33 3.96
CA ILE A 59 4.00 1.45 3.39
C ILE A 59 3.80 1.31 1.87
N THR A 60 2.59 0.98 1.43
CA THR A 60 2.27 0.81 0.01
C THR A 60 2.50 2.11 -0.77
N ALA A 61 2.10 3.25 -0.20
CA ALA A 61 2.32 4.55 -0.80
C ALA A 61 3.82 4.88 -0.92
N GLY A 62 4.60 4.59 0.12
CA GLY A 62 6.05 4.78 0.13
C GLY A 62 6.75 3.96 -0.94
N ILE A 63 6.42 2.67 -1.06
CA ILE A 63 6.97 1.77 -2.08
C ILE A 63 6.62 2.26 -3.48
N LEU A 64 5.36 2.61 -3.75
CA LEU A 64 4.95 3.11 -5.07
C LEU A 64 5.64 4.43 -5.44
N HIS A 65 5.87 5.30 -4.47
CA HIS A 65 6.62 6.53 -4.68
C HIS A 65 8.09 6.24 -5.05
N LEU A 66 8.74 5.30 -4.35
CA LEU A 66 10.11 4.86 -4.65
C LEU A 66 10.19 4.18 -6.02
N LEU A 67 9.27 3.28 -6.36
CA LEU A 67 9.22 2.60 -7.66
C LEU A 67 9.01 3.60 -8.80
N TRP A 68 8.14 4.59 -8.63
CA TRP A 68 7.95 5.65 -9.63
C TRP A 68 9.22 6.50 -9.81
N ARG A 69 9.92 6.82 -8.71
CA ARG A 69 11.16 7.59 -8.77
C ARG A 69 12.31 6.79 -9.39
N GLY A 70 12.44 5.51 -9.04
CA GLY A 70 13.43 4.58 -9.58
C GLY A 70 13.20 4.25 -11.05
N GLY A 71 11.96 3.95 -11.44
CA GLY A 71 11.60 3.68 -12.83
C GLY A 71 11.85 4.87 -13.77
N ARG A 72 11.70 6.11 -13.29
CA ARG A 72 12.10 7.31 -14.06
C ARG A 72 13.61 7.44 -14.24
N ARG A 73 14.42 7.02 -13.26
CA ARG A 73 15.89 7.02 -13.40
C ARG A 73 16.35 5.96 -14.39
N ILE A 74 15.79 4.76 -14.31
CA ILE A 74 16.12 3.66 -15.22
C ILE A 74 15.64 3.96 -16.65
N GLY A 75 14.43 4.50 -16.80
CA GLY A 75 13.91 4.90 -18.12
C GLY A 75 14.66 6.08 -18.76
N ALA A 76 15.27 6.96 -17.96
CA ALA A 76 16.14 8.03 -18.46
C ALA A 76 17.50 7.48 -18.92
N LEU A 77 18.11 6.59 -18.13
CA LEU A 77 19.36 5.89 -18.49
C LEU A 77 19.20 5.10 -19.80
N ASN A 78 18.12 4.33 -19.93
CA ASN A 78 17.86 3.51 -21.12
C ASN A 78 17.56 4.35 -22.38
N ARG A 79 17.15 5.62 -22.20
CA ARG A 79 16.90 6.55 -23.31
C ARG A 79 18.19 7.24 -23.76
N GLU A 80 19.12 7.53 -22.85
CA GLU A 80 20.45 8.07 -23.16
C GLU A 80 21.32 7.03 -23.90
N GLU A 81 21.22 5.76 -23.51
CA GLU A 81 21.96 4.65 -24.13
C GLU A 81 21.53 4.48 -25.60
N LYS A 82 20.22 4.55 -25.88
CA LYS A 82 19.66 4.46 -27.24
C LYS A 82 19.96 5.66 -28.16
N ILE A 83 20.41 6.79 -27.62
CA ILE A 83 20.78 7.97 -28.42
C ILE A 83 22.27 7.93 -28.82
N ARG A 84 23.08 7.10 -28.15
CA ARG A 84 24.51 6.94 -28.42
C ARG A 84 24.82 5.82 -29.42
N GLU A 85 23.85 4.99 -29.76
CA GLU A 85 23.89 4.01 -30.87
C GLU A 85 23.39 4.63 -32.18
#